data_AF-A0A7V0QIH9-F1
#
_entry.id   AF-A0A7V0QIH9-F1
#
_cell.length_a   1.000
_cell.length_b   1.000
_cell.length_c   1.000
_cell.angle_alpha   90.00
_cell.angle_beta   90.00
_cell.angle_gamma   90.00
#
_symmetry.space_group_name_H-M   'P 1'
#
loop_
_entity.id
_entity.type
_entity.pdbx_description
1 polymer ?
#
loop_
_entity_poly.entity_id
_entity_poly.type
_entity_poly.pdbx_seq_one_letter_code
_entity_poly.pdbx_strand_id
1 'polypeptide(L)'
;LIADVLDKGPAKKAGLKRGDVILKFDNKVIDNAHTLSRVVSSTPPGKKVKLVIWRDGKEKTVGVKIGTMPAEGGEELASTETDWGFKVQELTPELAEEFGWSKKEKGLIVTEVEPGTPASVAGLKKGDLIKEVNRKPVRNLEQYRKAIRRGKKGKLLLLVKRKKYTFYMLLKRD
;
A
#
# COMPACT_ATOMS: atom_id res chain seq x y z
N LEU A 1 -11.38 12.39 21.45
CA LEU A 1 -10.85 11.11 21.99
C LEU A 1 -10.40 10.24 20.83
N ILE A 2 -9.20 9.68 20.90
CA ILE A 2 -8.69 8.72 19.92
C ILE A 2 -9.24 7.34 20.29
N ALA A 3 -10.15 6.84 19.46
CA ALA A 3 -10.77 5.53 19.62
C ALA A 3 -9.81 4.39 19.23
N ASP A 4 -9.00 4.58 18.19
CA ASP A 4 -8.03 3.61 17.72
C ASP A 4 -6.88 4.28 16.93
N VAL A 5 -5.74 3.60 16.80
CA VAL A 5 -4.56 4.09 16.07
C VAL A 5 -4.02 2.98 15.16
N LEU A 6 -4.00 3.25 13.86
CA LEU A 6 -3.45 2.32 12.85
C LEU A 6 -1.98 1.98 13.13
N ASP A 7 -1.64 0.69 13.11
CA ASP A 7 -0.32 0.16 13.47
C ASP A 7 0.86 0.80 12.72
N LYS A 8 0.66 1.10 11.42
CA LYS A 8 1.67 1.72 10.55
C LYS A 8 1.40 3.19 10.22
N GLY A 9 0.40 3.79 10.85
CA GLY A 9 -0.05 5.16 10.57
C GLY A 9 0.87 6.25 11.13
N PRO A 10 0.79 7.50 10.59
CA PRO A 10 1.56 8.63 11.09
C PRO A 10 1.29 8.95 12.57
N ALA A 11 0.07 8.67 13.05
CA ALA A 11 -0.33 8.83 14.44
C ALA A 11 0.46 7.88 15.39
N LYS A 12 0.63 6.60 15.02
CA LYS A 12 1.40 5.63 15.80
C LYS A 12 2.89 5.97 15.79
N LYS A 13 3.43 6.36 14.64
CA LYS A 13 4.84 6.81 14.52
C LYS A 13 5.13 8.04 15.39
N ALA A 14 4.13 8.88 15.60
CA ALA A 14 4.22 10.03 16.50
C ALA A 14 3.98 9.69 17.98
N GLY A 15 3.67 8.43 18.31
CA GLY A 15 3.45 8.00 19.69
C GLY A 15 2.08 8.37 20.26
N LEU A 16 1.09 8.67 19.41
CA LEU A 16 -0.31 8.77 19.83
C LEU A 16 -0.83 7.38 20.21
N LYS A 17 -1.72 7.35 21.20
CA LYS A 17 -2.28 6.13 21.77
C LYS A 17 -3.80 6.24 21.84
N ARG A 18 -4.45 5.07 21.83
CA ARG A 18 -5.87 4.98 22.21
C ARG A 18 -6.06 5.59 23.59
N GLY A 19 -7.10 6.40 23.74
CA GLY A 19 -7.38 7.12 24.99
C GLY A 19 -6.91 8.58 25.00
N ASP A 20 -6.08 9.01 24.05
CA ASP A 20 -5.68 10.43 23.97
C ASP A 20 -6.85 11.33 23.60
N VAL A 21 -6.94 12.52 24.20
CA VAL A 21 -7.88 13.56 23.76
C VAL A 21 -7.09 14.68 23.11
N ILE A 22 -7.29 14.92 21.82
CA ILE A 22 -6.65 16.02 21.10
C ILE A 22 -7.35 17.31 21.48
N LEU A 23 -6.61 18.25 22.07
CA LEU A 23 -7.09 19.57 22.49
C LEU A 23 -6.74 20.66 21.47
N LYS A 24 -5.55 20.58 20.86
CA LYS A 24 -5.10 21.55 19.85
C LYS A 24 -4.34 20.88 18.71
N PHE A 25 -4.48 21.47 17.52
CA PHE A 25 -3.74 21.16 16.32
C PHE A 25 -3.06 22.44 15.80
N ASP A 26 -1.73 22.49 15.85
CA ASP A 26 -0.94 23.71 15.75
C ASP A 26 -1.52 24.82 16.67
N ASN A 27 -2.00 25.93 16.10
CA ASN A 27 -2.61 27.04 16.83
C ASN A 27 -4.15 26.98 16.85
N LYS A 28 -4.77 25.89 16.38
CA LYS A 28 -6.22 25.72 16.33
C LYS A 28 -6.70 24.85 17.47
N VAL A 29 -7.71 25.32 18.20
CA VAL A 29 -8.41 24.53 19.23
C VAL A 29 -9.29 23.49 18.53
N ILE A 30 -9.30 22.28 19.09
CA ILE A 30 -10.03 21.13 18.56
C ILE A 30 -11.11 20.75 19.56
N ASP A 31 -12.33 21.19 19.30
CA ASP A 31 -13.47 20.93 20.20
C ASP A 31 -14.13 19.58 19.91
N ASN A 32 -14.01 19.06 18.68
CA ASN A 32 -14.63 17.81 18.27
C ASN A 32 -13.88 17.13 17.10
N ALA A 33 -14.27 15.88 16.83
CA ALA A 33 -13.68 15.06 15.78
C ALA A 33 -13.87 15.62 14.36
N HIS A 34 -14.99 16.29 14.09
CA HIS A 34 -15.26 16.87 12.79
C HIS A 34 -14.34 18.07 12.50
N THR A 35 -14.09 18.91 13.49
CA THR A 35 -13.14 20.04 13.40
C THR A 35 -11.74 19.50 13.14
N LEU A 36 -11.33 18.47 13.89
CA LEU A 36 -10.04 17.81 13.67
C LEU A 36 -9.90 17.29 12.24
N SER A 37 -10.88 16.52 11.75
CA SER A 37 -10.85 15.96 10.39
C SER A 37 -10.70 17.07 9.35
N ARG A 38 -11.46 18.16 9.46
CA ARG A 38 -11.40 19.30 8.53
C ARG A 38 -10.00 19.94 8.52
N VAL A 39 -9.43 20.18 9.70
CA VAL A 39 -8.11 20.81 9.83
C VAL A 39 -7.01 19.90 9.28
N VAL A 40 -7.06 18.61 9.56
CA VAL A 40 -6.12 17.61 9.03
C VAL A 40 -6.21 17.55 7.51
N SER A 41 -7.41 17.45 6.93
CA SER A 41 -7.63 17.41 5.48
C SER A 41 -7.15 18.68 4.77
N SER A 42 -7.21 19.83 5.43
CA SER A 42 -6.71 21.11 4.88
C SER A 42 -5.19 21.29 4.99
N THR A 43 -4.48 20.36 5.64
CA THR A 43 -3.04 20.48 5.86
C THR A 43 -2.26 19.72 4.79
N PRO A 44 -1.24 20.35 4.15
CA PRO A 44 -0.44 19.68 3.15
C PRO A 44 0.28 18.44 3.68
N PRO A 45 0.34 17.33 2.91
CA PRO A 45 1.12 16.17 3.28
C PRO A 45 2.60 16.54 3.40
N GLY A 46 3.31 15.84 4.29
CA GLY A 46 4.72 16.08 4.58
C GLY A 46 4.98 17.14 5.65
N LYS A 47 4.01 18.01 5.96
CA LYS A 47 4.13 19.03 7.01
C LYS A 47 4.21 18.38 8.40
N LYS A 48 5.16 18.82 9.23
CA LYS A 48 5.17 18.50 10.67
C LYS A 48 4.28 19.49 11.42
N VAL A 49 3.34 18.97 12.20
CA VAL A 49 2.38 19.73 12.99
C VAL A 49 2.52 19.39 14.47
N LYS A 50 2.19 20.34 15.35
CA LYS A 50 2.19 20.13 16.80
C LYS A 50 0.77 19.82 17.27
N LEU A 51 0.59 18.68 17.93
CA LEU A 51 -0.66 18.35 18.60
C LEU A 51 -0.49 18.56 20.10
N VAL A 52 -1.47 19.20 20.73
CA VAL A 52 -1.61 19.17 22.20
C VAL A 52 -2.65 18.13 22.52
N ILE A 53 -2.26 17.12 23.30
CA ILE A 53 -3.11 16.02 23.73
C ILE A 53 -3.24 16.01 25.25
N TRP A 54 -4.36 15.52 25.74
CA TRP A 54 -4.55 15.14 27.12
C TRP A 54 -4.36 13.63 27.26
N ARG A 55 -3.45 13.20 28.14
CA ARG A 55 -3.18 11.79 28.43
C ARG A 55 -2.80 11.64 29.90
N ASP A 56 -3.44 10.71 30.61
CA ASP A 56 -3.16 10.42 32.02
C ASP A 56 -3.35 11.65 32.95
N GLY A 57 -4.33 12.51 32.65
CA GLY A 57 -4.60 13.70 33.46
C GLY A 57 -3.65 14.88 33.24
N LYS A 58 -2.79 14.84 32.20
CA LYS A 58 -1.84 15.91 31.88
C LYS A 58 -1.86 16.26 30.40
N GLU A 59 -1.59 17.53 30.08
CA GLU A 59 -1.33 17.97 28.72
C GLU A 59 0.06 17.53 28.25
N LYS A 60 0.15 17.00 27.04
CA LYS A 60 1.40 16.59 26.38
C LYS A 60 1.40 17.14 24.96
N THR A 61 2.56 17.60 24.49
CA THR A 61 2.73 18.07 23.11
C THR A 61 3.42 17.01 22.28
N VAL A 62 2.81 16.64 21.15
CA VAL A 62 3.28 15.58 20.25
C VAL A 62 3.46 16.15 18.84
N GLY A 63 4.65 16.00 18.26
CA GLY A 63 4.90 16.36 16.87
C GLY A 63 4.47 15.23 15.94
N VAL A 64 3.53 15.51 15.03
CA VAL A 64 3.05 14.54 14.03
C VAL A 64 3.41 15.02 12.64
N LYS A 65 3.92 14.14 11.79
CA LYS A 65 4.08 14.43 10.36
C LYS A 65 2.79 14.04 9.65
N ILE A 66 2.13 14.99 8.99
CA ILE A 66 0.96 14.72 8.16
C ILE A 66 1.39 13.84 6.99
N GLY A 67 0.77 12.66 6.90
CA GLY A 67 0.91 11.76 5.77
C GLY A 67 -0.24 11.99 4.79
N THR A 68 -0.08 11.52 3.56
CA THR A 68 -1.20 11.32 2.65
C THR A 68 -2.05 10.16 3.19
N MET A 69 -3.36 10.35 3.25
CA MET A 69 -4.28 9.23 3.35
C MET A 69 -4.38 8.66 1.93
N PRO A 70 -3.91 7.41 1.66
CA PRO A 70 -4.20 6.79 0.38
C PRO A 70 -5.71 6.77 0.20
N ALA A 71 -6.17 7.06 -1.02
CA ALA A 71 -7.59 7.02 -1.33
C ALA A 71 -8.13 5.64 -0.96
N GLU A 72 -9.02 5.60 0.02
CA GLU A 72 -9.80 4.46 0.50
C GLU A 72 -9.07 3.12 0.71
N GLY A 73 -8.90 2.75 1.99
CA GLY A 73 -8.93 1.34 2.41
C GLY A 73 -7.59 0.59 2.35
N GLY A 74 -7.07 0.25 3.54
CA GLY A 74 -6.00 -0.72 3.70
C GLY A 74 -4.64 -0.08 3.91
N GLU A 75 -3.84 -0.70 4.78
CA GLU A 75 -2.42 -0.39 4.87
C GLU A 75 -1.81 -0.31 3.47
N GLU A 76 -0.92 0.65 3.25
CA GLU A 76 -0.09 0.71 2.05
C GLU A 76 0.83 -0.52 2.05
N LEU A 77 0.26 -1.67 1.70
CA LEU A 77 0.98 -2.82 1.19
C LEU A 77 1.71 -2.27 -0.02
N ALA A 78 3.03 -2.18 0.10
CA ALA A 78 3.89 -1.54 -0.87
C ALA A 78 3.51 -2.01 -2.28
N SER A 79 2.87 -1.14 -3.05
CA SER A 79 2.62 -1.42 -4.45
C SER A 79 3.83 -0.95 -5.23
N THR A 80 4.32 -1.77 -6.15
CA THR A 80 5.40 -1.38 -7.04
C THR A 80 4.79 -1.19 -8.42
N GLU A 81 4.81 0.05 -8.91
CA GLU A 81 4.67 0.35 -10.33
C GLU A 81 5.83 -0.28 -11.10
N THR A 82 5.50 -0.88 -12.24
CA THR A 82 6.46 -1.62 -13.04
C THR A 82 6.62 -0.91 -14.37
N ASP A 83 7.83 -0.90 -14.93
CA ASP A 83 8.14 -0.36 -16.26
C ASP A 83 7.40 -1.06 -17.43
N TRP A 84 6.51 -1.99 -17.11
CA TRP A 84 5.76 -2.84 -18.03
C TRP A 84 4.26 -2.48 -18.06
N GLY A 85 3.84 -1.47 -17.30
CA GLY A 85 2.47 -0.95 -17.31
C GLY A 85 1.50 -1.75 -16.45
N PHE A 86 1.97 -2.26 -15.32
CA PHE A 86 1.11 -2.91 -14.32
C PHE A 86 1.64 -2.66 -12.91
N LYS A 87 0.75 -2.78 -11.92
CA LYS A 87 1.10 -2.68 -10.50
C LYS A 87 0.95 -4.03 -9.82
N VAL A 88 1.88 -4.31 -8.90
CA VAL A 88 1.87 -5.53 -8.09
C VAL A 88 1.96 -5.23 -6.60
N GLN A 89 1.34 -6.10 -5.81
CA GLN A 89 1.45 -6.14 -4.36
C GLN A 89 1.74 -7.56 -3.89
N GLU A 90 2.27 -7.69 -2.67
CA GLU A 90 2.42 -9.01 -2.05
C GLU A 90 1.04 -9.57 -1.69
N LEU A 91 0.83 -10.86 -1.97
CA LEU A 91 -0.42 -11.50 -1.62
C LEU A 91 -0.50 -11.72 -0.11
N THR A 92 -1.20 -10.82 0.61
CA THR A 92 -1.57 -11.00 2.01
C THR A 92 -2.81 -11.88 2.15
N PRO A 93 -3.08 -12.47 3.34
CA PRO A 93 -4.32 -13.22 3.58
C PRO A 93 -5.60 -12.44 3.26
N GLU A 94 -5.60 -11.13 3.49
CA GLU A 94 -6.71 -10.21 3.24
C GLU A 94 -6.92 -10.00 1.74
N LEU A 95 -5.85 -9.69 0.99
CA LEU A 95 -5.91 -9.59 -0.47
C LEU A 95 -6.23 -10.95 -1.11
N ALA A 96 -5.77 -12.05 -0.53
CA ALA A 96 -6.13 -13.37 -1.00
C ALA A 96 -7.64 -13.59 -0.92
N GLU A 97 -8.26 -13.20 0.18
CA GLU A 97 -9.72 -13.28 0.34
C GLU A 97 -10.46 -12.38 -0.67
N GLU A 98 -10.04 -11.13 -0.81
CA GLU A 98 -10.62 -10.16 -1.75
C GLU A 98 -10.59 -10.66 -3.20
N PHE A 99 -9.46 -11.23 -3.62
CA PHE A 99 -9.25 -11.70 -5.00
C PHE A 99 -9.62 -13.17 -5.21
N GLY A 100 -10.18 -13.86 -4.20
CA GLY A 100 -10.65 -15.25 -4.31
C GLY A 100 -9.54 -16.31 -4.35
N TRP A 101 -8.38 -16.01 -3.78
CA TRP A 101 -7.25 -16.92 -3.60
C TRP A 101 -7.28 -17.62 -2.23
N SER A 102 -6.67 -18.80 -2.15
CA SER A 102 -6.48 -19.47 -0.86
C SER A 102 -5.47 -18.71 -0.01
N LYS A 103 -5.72 -18.60 1.31
CA LYS A 103 -4.78 -18.00 2.29
C LYS A 103 -3.40 -18.69 2.32
N LYS A 104 -3.27 -19.88 1.72
CA LYS A 104 -2.00 -20.62 1.57
C LYS A 104 -1.22 -20.23 0.32
N GLU A 105 -1.85 -19.55 -0.64
CA GLU A 105 -1.17 -19.09 -1.84
C GLU A 105 -0.16 -18.00 -1.48
N LYS A 106 0.97 -18.01 -2.19
CA LYS A 106 2.02 -16.99 -2.09
C LYS A 106 2.41 -16.53 -3.48
N GLY A 107 2.76 -15.26 -3.62
CA GLY A 107 3.12 -14.64 -4.88
C GLY A 107 2.85 -13.14 -4.85
N LEU A 108 2.88 -12.53 -6.03
CA LEU A 108 2.51 -11.13 -6.19
C LEU A 108 1.21 -11.02 -6.95
N ILE A 109 0.24 -10.31 -6.39
CA ILE A 109 -1.06 -10.06 -7.01
C ILE A 109 -0.99 -8.82 -7.89
N VAL A 110 -1.51 -8.92 -9.11
CA VAL A 110 -1.64 -7.78 -10.02
C VAL A 110 -2.85 -6.97 -9.61
N THR A 111 -2.63 -5.72 -9.21
CA THR A 111 -3.68 -4.84 -8.68
C THR A 111 -4.23 -3.91 -9.75
N GLU A 112 -3.41 -3.62 -10.76
CA GLU A 112 -3.73 -2.71 -11.85
C GLU A 112 -2.95 -3.11 -13.11
N VAL A 113 -3.56 -2.91 -14.27
CA VAL A 113 -2.91 -3.05 -15.59
C VAL A 113 -3.31 -1.84 -16.42
N GLU A 114 -2.33 -1.09 -16.89
CA GLU A 114 -2.54 0.12 -17.67
C GLU A 114 -2.84 -0.24 -19.14
N PRO A 115 -3.91 0.31 -19.74
CA PRO A 115 -4.23 0.09 -21.15
C PRO A 115 -3.09 0.55 -22.09
N GLY A 116 -2.91 -0.16 -23.20
CA GLY A 116 -1.91 0.21 -24.22
C GLY A 116 -0.45 -0.10 -23.84
N THR A 117 -0.23 -0.77 -22.71
CA THR A 117 1.12 -1.15 -22.24
C THR A 117 1.46 -2.60 -22.63
N PRO A 118 2.75 -2.99 -22.60
CA PRO A 118 3.17 -4.37 -22.84
C PRO A 118 2.42 -5.42 -22.02
N ALA A 119 2.09 -5.12 -20.77
CA ALA A 119 1.32 -6.02 -19.91
C ALA A 119 -0.12 -6.20 -20.39
N SER A 120 -0.77 -5.12 -20.80
CA SER A 120 -2.11 -5.16 -21.39
C SER A 120 -2.13 -5.98 -22.69
N VAL A 121 -1.17 -5.72 -23.59
CA VAL A 121 -1.04 -6.45 -24.86
C VAL A 121 -0.76 -7.94 -24.66
N ALA A 122 0.04 -8.30 -23.65
CA ALA A 122 0.29 -9.68 -23.29
C ALA A 122 -0.91 -10.39 -22.63
N GLY A 123 -1.98 -9.64 -22.31
CA GLY A 123 -3.21 -10.17 -21.72
C GLY A 123 -3.14 -10.35 -20.20
N LEU A 124 -2.23 -9.65 -19.52
CA LEU A 124 -2.21 -9.57 -18.05
C LEU A 124 -3.47 -8.86 -17.55
N LYS A 125 -4.03 -9.32 -16.43
CA LYS A 125 -5.27 -8.78 -15.86
C LYS A 125 -5.13 -8.52 -14.37
N LYS A 126 -5.90 -7.54 -13.87
CA LYS A 126 -6.12 -7.38 -12.44
C LYS A 126 -6.62 -8.70 -11.82
N GLY A 127 -6.05 -9.07 -10.68
CA GLY A 127 -6.31 -10.32 -9.97
C GLY A 127 -5.42 -11.50 -10.39
N ASP A 128 -4.56 -11.34 -11.41
CA ASP A 128 -3.58 -12.37 -11.76
C ASP A 128 -2.51 -12.52 -10.66
N LEU A 129 -2.20 -13.76 -10.30
CA LEU A 129 -1.17 -14.06 -9.31
C LEU A 129 0.13 -14.46 -9.99
N ILE A 130 1.15 -13.64 -9.86
CA ILE A 130 2.50 -13.89 -10.38
C ILE A 130 3.23 -14.82 -9.40
N LYS A 131 3.64 -15.98 -9.90
CA LYS A 131 4.38 -17.02 -9.17
C LYS A 131 5.87 -16.98 -9.50
N GLU A 132 6.22 -16.64 -10.73
CA GLU A 132 7.60 -16.53 -11.19
C GLU A 132 7.82 -15.33 -12.10
N VAL A 133 9.05 -14.82 -12.07
CA VAL A 133 9.57 -13.84 -13.01
C VAL A 133 10.89 -14.36 -13.56
N ASN A 134 11.02 -14.45 -14.89
CA ASN A 134 12.19 -14.98 -15.58
C ASN A 134 12.64 -16.35 -15.03
N ARG A 135 11.68 -17.27 -14.81
CA ARG A 135 11.89 -18.62 -14.22
C ARG A 135 12.47 -18.59 -12.80
N LYS A 136 12.30 -17.49 -12.08
CA LYS A 136 12.64 -17.39 -10.66
C LYS A 136 11.36 -17.22 -9.84
N PRO A 137 11.13 -18.06 -8.82
CA PRO A 137 9.97 -17.92 -7.96
C PRO A 137 10.02 -16.56 -7.25
N VAL A 138 8.87 -15.88 -7.23
CA VAL A 138 8.69 -14.61 -6.54
C VAL A 138 7.57 -14.76 -5.50
N ARG A 139 7.88 -14.39 -4.26
CA ARG A 139 6.94 -14.41 -3.13
C ARG A 139 6.78 -13.05 -2.47
N ASN A 140 7.66 -12.12 -2.80
CA ASN A 140 7.74 -10.78 -2.23
C ASN A 140 8.33 -9.81 -3.26
N LEU A 141 8.23 -8.51 -2.98
CA LEU A 141 8.66 -7.45 -3.90
C LEU A 141 10.18 -7.42 -4.08
N GLU A 142 10.93 -7.82 -3.06
CA GLU A 142 12.40 -7.85 -3.15
C GLU A 142 12.86 -8.89 -4.18
N GLN A 143 12.29 -10.09 -4.14
CA GLN A 143 12.56 -11.16 -5.11
C GLN A 143 12.15 -10.73 -6.52
N TYR A 144 11.02 -10.04 -6.65
CA TYR A 144 10.56 -9.47 -7.91
C TYR A 144 11.55 -8.46 -8.51
N ARG A 145 11.98 -7.48 -7.72
CA ARG A 145 12.99 -6.48 -8.14
C ARG A 145 14.29 -7.16 -8.58
N LYS A 146 14.73 -8.20 -7.87
CA LYS A 146 15.92 -8.99 -8.22
C LYS A 146 15.74 -9.80 -9.51
N ALA A 147 14.56 -10.36 -9.73
CA ALA A 147 14.25 -11.18 -10.90
C ALA A 147 14.10 -10.34 -12.18
N ILE A 148 13.57 -9.12 -12.07
CA ILE A 148 13.49 -8.17 -13.20
C ILE A 148 14.89 -7.69 -13.62
N ARG A 149 15.75 -7.31 -12.68
CA ARG A 149 17.11 -6.81 -12.99
C ARG A 149 17.98 -7.83 -13.73
N ARG A 150 17.69 -9.13 -13.58
CA ARG A 150 18.39 -10.23 -14.24
C ARG A 150 17.81 -10.59 -15.61
N GLY A 151 16.69 -9.98 -16.01
CA GLY A 151 16.04 -10.21 -17.30
C GLY A 151 16.83 -9.65 -18.48
N LYS A 152 16.65 -10.24 -19.66
CA LYS A 152 17.16 -9.66 -20.92
C LYS A 152 16.37 -8.38 -21.23
N LYS A 153 17.08 -7.33 -21.68
CA LYS A 153 16.46 -6.06 -22.10
C LYS A 153 15.32 -6.33 -23.10
N GLY A 154 14.11 -5.81 -22.80
CA GLY A 154 12.95 -5.86 -23.69
C GLY A 154 12.07 -7.11 -23.61
N LYS A 155 12.38 -8.12 -22.80
CA LYS A 155 11.50 -9.30 -22.61
C LYS A 155 11.35 -9.68 -21.14
N LEU A 156 10.11 -9.93 -20.71
CA LEU A 156 9.78 -10.38 -19.35
C LEU A 156 8.90 -11.63 -19.42
N LEU A 157 9.39 -12.73 -18.87
CA LEU A 157 8.62 -13.97 -18.76
C LEU A 157 8.00 -14.07 -17.37
N LEU A 158 6.68 -14.17 -17.29
CA LEU A 158 5.92 -14.32 -16.05
C LEU A 158 5.28 -15.71 -16.01
N LEU A 159 5.31 -16.37 -14.84
CA LEU A 159 4.41 -17.50 -14.56
C LEU A 159 3.20 -16.94 -13.82
N VAL A 160 2.04 -16.95 -14.48
CA VAL A 160 0.82 -16.37 -13.97
C VAL A 160 -0.16 -17.47 -13.62
N LYS A 161 -0.76 -17.38 -12.43
CA LYS A 161 -1.90 -18.18 -12.02
C LYS A 161 -3.15 -17.33 -12.11
N ARG A 162 -4.14 -17.81 -12.86
CA ARG A 162 -5.46 -17.19 -13.02
C ARG A 162 -6.53 -18.23 -12.69
N LYS A 163 -7.21 -18.06 -11.57
CA LYS A 163 -8.14 -19.07 -11.01
C LYS A 163 -7.44 -20.44 -10.88
N LYS A 164 -7.88 -21.43 -11.66
CA LYS A 164 -7.34 -22.80 -11.66
C LYS A 164 -6.21 -23.03 -12.66
N TYR A 165 -5.97 -22.07 -13.57
CA TYR A 165 -4.98 -22.22 -14.62
C TYR A 165 -3.67 -21.54 -14.25
N THR A 166 -2.56 -22.20 -14.58
CA THR A 166 -1.22 -21.64 -14.46
C THR A 166 -0.57 -21.69 -15.84
N PHE A 167 -0.09 -20.56 -16.35
CA PHE A 167 0.51 -20.48 -17.68
C PHE A 167 1.62 -19.44 -17.72
N TYR A 168 2.54 -19.60 -18.67
CA TYR A 168 3.57 -18.62 -18.94
C TYR A 168 3.03 -17.50 -19.82
N MET A 169 3.44 -16.28 -19.50
CA MET A 169 3.11 -15.08 -20.26
C MET A 169 4.40 -14.33 -20.58
N LEU A 170 4.61 -14.01 -21.85
CA LEU A 170 5.77 -13.26 -22.30
C LEU A 170 5.35 -11.84 -22.65
N LEU A 171 5.87 -10.87 -21.89
CA LEU A 171 5.76 -9.46 -22.22
C LEU A 171 6.96 -9.08 -23.06
N LYS A 172 6.70 -8.28 -24.10
CA LYS A 172 7.72 -7.74 -25.00
C LYS A 172 7.59 -6.22 -25.00
N ARG A 173 8.73 -5.55 -24.93
CA ARG A 173 8.84 -4.12 -25.17
C ARG A 173 9.60 -3.96 -26.49
N ASP A 174 8.99 -3.25 -27.43
CA ASP A 174 9.65 -2.83 -28.67
C ASP A 174 10.76 -1.80 -28.38
#